data_AF-A0A137NXP1-F1
#
_entry.id   AF-A0A137NXP1-F1
#
_cell.length_a   1.000
_cell.length_b   1.000
_cell.length_c   1.000
_cell.angle_alpha   90.00
_cell.angle_beta   90.00
_cell.angle_gamma   90.00
#
_symmetry.space_group_name_H-M   'P 1'
#
loop_
_entity.id
_entity.type
_entity.pdbx_description
1 polymer ?
#
loop_
_entity_poly.entity_id
_entity_poly.type
_entity_poly.pdbx_seq_one_letter_code
_entity_poly.pdbx_strand_id
1 'polypeptide(L)'
;LNTQLTDIRFPVEYLTTEYINILSDSNNINSIHIDVNDTDADFTKNQNLHQLESLNVLTITSPNNSRHVRVYDIISICPNVTKLDIGITTYTSEFFSKILRKLKLLKILKLKVQSIPFGSLDLNIFSNIETVKIDTNEYNIIHYTLPKPPMKFKSITFTLSQRNDESFNSMRQHYKSDPNWKITLSNSYMKFSSAYK
;
A
#
# COMPACT_ATOMS: atom_id res chain seq x y z
N LEU A 1 20.43 -1.11 20.55
CA LEU A 1 19.20 -1.91 20.31
C LEU A 1 19.46 -3.39 20.57
N ASN A 2 18.43 -4.16 20.94
CA ASN A 2 18.50 -5.61 20.93
C ASN A 2 18.80 -6.09 19.49
N THR A 3 19.90 -6.81 19.29
CA THR A 3 20.37 -7.25 17.97
C THR A 3 19.48 -8.31 17.33
N GLN A 4 18.58 -8.94 18.08
CA GLN A 4 17.61 -9.90 17.58
C GLN A 4 16.28 -9.23 17.17
N LEU A 5 16.11 -7.94 17.47
CA LEU A 5 14.92 -7.22 17.05
C LEU A 5 14.99 -7.00 15.53
N THR A 6 13.96 -7.40 14.81
CA THR A 6 13.83 -7.23 13.35
C THR A 6 12.58 -6.47 12.94
N ASP A 7 11.58 -6.44 13.83
CA ASP A 7 10.24 -5.93 13.61
C ASP A 7 9.87 -5.03 14.79
N ILE A 8 9.43 -3.79 14.51
CA ILE A 8 9.04 -2.83 15.54
C ILE A 8 7.66 -2.28 15.23
N ARG A 9 6.83 -2.13 16.26
CA ARG A 9 5.52 -1.48 16.18
C ARG A 9 5.44 -0.34 17.18
N PHE A 10 5.06 0.84 16.72
CA PHE A 10 4.88 2.00 17.58
C PHE A 10 3.90 3.02 16.98
N PRO A 11 3.20 3.80 17.82
CA PRO A 11 2.46 4.98 17.37
C PRO A 11 3.34 6.06 16.75
N VAL A 12 2.80 6.86 15.84
CA VAL A 12 3.55 7.91 15.12
C VAL A 12 4.17 8.96 16.04
N GLU A 13 3.59 9.19 17.23
CA GLU A 13 4.13 10.10 18.25
C GLU A 13 5.57 9.75 18.66
N TYR A 14 5.97 8.48 18.57
CA TYR A 14 7.33 8.04 18.91
C TYR A 14 8.32 8.20 17.77
N LEU A 15 7.89 8.63 16.58
CA LEU A 15 8.77 8.85 15.44
C LEU A 15 9.48 10.22 15.54
N THR A 16 10.24 10.40 16.61
CA THR A 16 11.07 11.59 16.84
C THR A 16 12.40 11.48 16.09
N THR A 17 13.12 12.59 15.94
CA THR A 17 14.48 12.60 15.36
C THR A 17 15.42 11.62 16.09
N GLU A 18 15.34 11.56 17.42
CA GLU A 18 16.16 10.65 18.22
C GLU A 18 15.86 9.19 17.91
N TYR A 19 14.58 8.83 17.82
CA TYR A 19 14.16 7.48 17.44
C TYR A 19 14.61 7.12 16.02
N ILE A 20 14.49 8.05 15.07
CA ILE A 20 14.94 7.83 13.69
C ILE A 20 16.45 7.56 13.65
N ASN A 21 17.25 8.33 14.38
CA ASN A 21 18.70 8.12 14.43
C ASN A 21 19.04 6.75 15.03
N ILE A 22 18.37 6.37 16.11
CA ILE A 22 18.53 5.06 16.74
C ILE A 22 18.16 3.91 15.76
N LEU A 23 17.10 4.11 14.97
CA LEU A 23 16.65 3.14 13.97
C LEU A 23 17.59 3.09 12.75
N SER A 24 18.11 4.25 12.29
CA SER A 24 19.02 4.32 11.15
C SER A 24 20.35 3.63 11.43
N ASP A 25 20.82 3.70 12.68
CA ASP A 25 22.04 3.03 13.11
C ASP A 25 21.83 1.50 13.29
N SER A 26 20.58 1.03 13.20
CA SER A 26 20.23 -0.38 13.32
C SER A 26 20.07 -1.04 11.95
N ASN A 27 21.03 -1.90 11.62
CA ASN A 27 20.98 -2.69 10.39
C ASN A 27 20.09 -3.94 10.46
N ASN A 28 19.56 -4.28 11.64
CA ASN A 28 18.79 -5.51 11.85
C ASN A 28 17.27 -5.29 11.71
N ILE A 29 16.79 -4.06 11.84
CA ILE A 29 15.37 -3.73 11.68
C ILE A 29 15.01 -3.72 10.20
N ASN A 30 14.28 -4.74 9.77
CA ASN A 30 13.83 -4.87 8.38
C ASN A 30 12.37 -4.43 8.19
N SER A 31 11.62 -4.31 9.30
CA SER A 31 10.17 -4.15 9.30
C SER A 31 9.72 -3.18 10.40
N ILE A 32 8.89 -2.21 10.02
CA ILE A 32 8.32 -1.21 10.94
C ILE A 32 6.81 -1.11 10.68
N HIS A 33 6.06 -1.05 11.77
CA HIS A 33 4.64 -0.73 11.79
C HIS A 33 4.40 0.57 12.55
N ILE A 34 3.90 1.57 11.84
CA ILE A 34 3.56 2.88 12.40
C ILE A 34 2.05 3.05 12.43
N ASP A 35 1.54 3.31 13.63
CA ASP A 35 0.15 3.66 13.83
C ASP A 35 -0.03 5.18 13.82
N VAL A 36 -0.59 5.70 12.73
CA VAL A 36 -0.86 7.12 12.53
C VAL A 36 -2.24 7.41 13.10
N ASN A 37 -2.32 7.44 14.44
CA ASN A 37 -3.54 7.75 15.18
C ASN A 37 -3.95 9.23 15.02
N ASP A 38 -5.14 9.58 15.55
CA ASP A 38 -5.73 10.93 15.47
C ASP A 38 -4.99 12.01 16.27
N THR A 39 -3.89 11.67 16.93
CA THR A 39 -3.05 12.55 17.73
C THR A 39 -2.32 13.58 16.85
N ASP A 40 -2.36 14.85 17.25
CA ASP A 40 -1.61 15.94 16.62
C ASP A 40 -0.13 15.93 17.03
N ALA A 41 0.52 14.76 17.03
CA ALA A 41 1.95 14.73 17.29
C ALA A 41 2.69 15.50 16.21
N ASP A 42 3.53 16.41 16.68
CA ASP A 42 4.48 17.17 15.90
C ASP A 42 5.58 16.24 15.38
N PHE A 43 5.32 15.52 14.29
CA PHE A 43 6.43 15.08 13.45
C PHE A 43 7.07 16.35 12.87
N THR A 44 8.15 16.76 13.51
CA THR A 44 8.89 17.96 13.12
C THR A 44 9.40 17.75 11.71
N LYS A 45 9.04 18.69 10.83
CA LYS A 45 9.40 18.73 9.40
C LYS A 45 10.89 19.05 9.26
N ASN A 46 11.76 18.22 9.82
CA ASN A 46 13.20 18.41 9.81
C ASN A 46 13.77 17.85 8.50
N GLN A 47 14.38 18.72 7.71
CA GLN A 47 14.87 18.40 6.37
C GLN A 47 16.10 17.47 6.34
N ASN A 48 16.60 17.02 7.51
CA ASN A 48 17.82 16.23 7.67
C ASN A 48 17.63 14.97 8.53
N LEU A 49 16.47 14.31 8.45
CA LEU A 49 16.29 13.02 9.10
C LEU A 49 17.14 11.95 8.41
N HIS A 50 17.81 11.11 9.20
CA HIS A 50 18.54 9.95 8.68
C HIS A 50 17.58 9.00 7.97
N GLN A 51 18.09 8.32 6.94
CA GLN A 51 17.31 7.35 6.18
C GLN A 51 17.37 5.98 6.84
N LEU A 52 16.25 5.28 6.83
CA LEU A 52 16.11 3.91 7.31
C LEU A 52 16.43 2.93 6.18
N GLU A 53 17.70 2.85 5.78
CA GLU A 53 18.15 2.10 4.60
C GLU A 53 17.99 0.59 4.74
N SER A 54 18.05 0.06 5.96
CA SER A 54 17.83 -1.37 6.27
C SER A 54 16.36 -1.79 6.14
N LEU A 55 15.43 -0.83 6.10
CA LEU A 55 14.00 -1.09 6.12
C LEU A 55 13.48 -1.56 4.75
N ASN A 56 12.92 -2.77 4.73
CA ASN A 56 12.35 -3.38 3.53
C ASN A 56 10.81 -3.43 3.58
N VAL A 57 10.23 -3.51 4.78
CA VAL A 57 8.79 -3.62 5.01
C VAL A 57 8.31 -2.44 5.85
N LEU A 58 7.32 -1.73 5.33
CA LEU A 58 6.66 -0.63 6.03
C LEU A 58 5.17 -0.93 6.14
N THR A 59 4.64 -0.86 7.34
CA THR A 59 3.20 -0.91 7.60
C THR A 59 2.74 0.42 8.19
N ILE A 60 1.70 1.01 7.62
CA ILE A 60 1.09 2.26 8.09
C ILE A 60 -0.40 2.04 8.28
N THR A 61 -0.90 2.23 9.50
CA THR A 61 -2.33 2.28 9.78
C THR A 61 -2.74 3.75 9.97
N SER A 62 -3.63 4.27 9.13
CA SER A 62 -4.09 5.65 9.24
C SER A 62 -5.62 5.70 9.23
N PRO A 63 -6.27 6.12 10.32
CA PRO A 63 -7.63 6.63 10.24
C PRO A 63 -7.57 8.08 9.70
N ASN A 64 -8.30 8.35 8.62
CA ASN A 64 -8.57 9.66 7.99
C ASN A 64 -7.49 10.32 7.08
N ASN A 65 -7.97 10.98 6.02
CA ASN A 65 -7.21 11.60 4.93
C ASN A 65 -6.40 12.84 5.36
N SER A 66 -6.74 13.46 6.50
CA SER A 66 -6.02 14.62 7.05
C SER A 66 -4.55 14.33 7.36
N ARG A 67 -4.18 13.04 7.47
CA ARG A 67 -2.84 12.58 7.83
C ARG A 67 -1.96 12.19 6.64
N HIS A 68 -2.40 12.43 5.39
CA HIS A 68 -1.58 12.15 4.20
C HIS A 68 -0.18 12.79 4.25
N VAL A 69 -0.06 13.99 4.84
CA VAL A 69 1.24 14.66 5.01
C VAL A 69 2.19 13.83 5.87
N ARG A 70 1.72 13.26 6.98
CA ARG A 70 2.54 12.41 7.86
C ARG A 70 2.99 11.14 7.14
N VAL A 71 2.12 10.55 6.33
CA VAL A 71 2.49 9.39 5.53
C VAL A 71 3.59 9.74 4.52
N TYR A 72 3.54 10.91 3.88
CA TYR A 72 4.62 11.34 2.99
C TYR A 72 5.94 11.52 3.71
N ASP A 73 5.92 12.06 4.93
CA ASP A 73 7.13 12.27 5.73
C ASP A 73 7.77 10.93 6.12
N ILE A 74 6.97 9.98 6.61
CA ILE A 74 7.41 8.60 6.95
C ILE A 74 8.01 7.91 5.71
N ILE A 75 7.33 7.99 4.57
CA ILE A 75 7.79 7.36 3.33
C ILE A 75 9.10 7.99 2.84
N SER A 76 9.31 9.28 3.08
CA SER A 76 10.51 10.00 2.61
C SER A 76 11.78 9.55 3.33
N ILE A 77 11.68 8.98 4.54
CA ILE A 77 12.83 8.44 5.29
C ILE A 77 13.04 6.93 5.06
N CYS A 78 12.22 6.27 4.25
CA CYS A 78 12.25 4.82 4.02
C CYS A 78 12.58 4.48 2.55
N PRO A 79 13.81 4.76 2.06
CA PRO A 79 14.12 4.72 0.63
C PRO A 79 14.08 3.31 0.01
N ASN A 80 14.34 2.27 0.81
CA ASN A 80 14.54 0.90 0.33
C ASN A 80 13.32 -0.02 0.51
N VAL A 81 12.15 0.54 0.84
CA VAL A 81 10.94 -0.25 1.04
C VAL A 81 10.53 -0.98 -0.24
N THR A 82 10.46 -2.31 -0.14
CA THR A 82 10.01 -3.19 -1.22
C THR A 82 8.59 -3.69 -0.99
N LYS A 83 8.09 -3.59 0.25
CA LYS A 83 6.71 -3.96 0.63
C LYS A 83 6.08 -2.87 1.50
N LEU A 84 4.96 -2.33 1.03
CA LEU A 84 4.12 -1.40 1.77
C LEU A 84 2.79 -2.08 2.11
N ASP A 85 2.41 -2.03 3.38
CA ASP A 85 1.07 -2.34 3.86
C ASP A 85 0.45 -1.04 4.40
N ILE A 86 -0.63 -0.57 3.80
CA ILE A 86 -1.21 0.72 4.14
C ILE A 86 -2.72 0.64 4.28
N GLY A 87 -3.21 1.09 5.44
CA GLY A 87 -4.63 1.26 5.72
C GLY A 87 -5.02 2.73 5.61
N ILE A 88 -6.06 3.03 4.82
CA ILE A 88 -6.63 4.38 4.65
C ILE A 88 -8.16 4.35 4.70
N THR A 89 -8.76 5.49 5.05
CA THR A 89 -10.21 5.67 5.00
C THR A 89 -10.72 5.82 3.58
N THR A 90 -10.19 6.78 2.81
CA THR A 90 -10.66 7.05 1.45
C THR A 90 -9.52 6.95 0.45
N TYR A 91 -9.71 6.18 -0.61
CA TYR A 91 -8.76 6.15 -1.72
C TYR A 91 -8.74 7.48 -2.47
N THR A 92 -7.53 8.01 -2.73
CA THR A 92 -7.32 9.06 -3.73
C THR A 92 -6.11 8.74 -4.61
N SER A 93 -6.27 8.91 -5.92
CA SER A 93 -5.19 8.68 -6.88
C SER A 93 -4.03 9.65 -6.70
N GLU A 94 -4.30 10.89 -6.28
CA GLU A 94 -3.27 11.89 -5.99
C GLU A 94 -2.34 11.43 -4.87
N PHE A 95 -2.91 10.88 -3.79
CA PHE A 95 -2.15 10.36 -2.66
C PHE A 95 -1.21 9.24 -3.08
N PHE A 96 -1.74 8.22 -3.75
CA PHE A 96 -0.92 7.11 -4.22
C PHE A 96 0.12 7.53 -5.25
N SER A 97 -0.21 8.48 -6.14
CA SER A 97 0.75 8.97 -7.14
C SER A 97 1.97 9.62 -6.47
N LYS A 98 1.75 10.35 -5.37
CA LYS A 98 2.83 10.99 -4.60
C LYS A 98 3.69 9.97 -3.86
N ILE A 99 3.09 8.99 -3.16
CA ILE A 99 3.88 7.99 -2.43
C ILE A 99 4.70 7.09 -3.36
N LEU A 100 4.11 6.67 -4.49
CA LEU A 100 4.77 5.75 -5.42
C LEU A 100 5.96 6.37 -6.12
N ARG A 101 5.98 7.70 -6.31
CA ARG A 101 7.15 8.43 -6.83
C ARG A 101 8.35 8.36 -5.88
N LYS A 102 8.11 8.20 -4.57
CA LYS A 102 9.17 8.07 -3.55
C LYS A 102 9.63 6.63 -3.39
N LEU A 103 8.70 5.68 -3.44
CA LEU A 103 8.94 4.26 -3.24
C LEU A 103 9.37 3.53 -4.53
N LYS A 104 10.54 3.89 -5.08
CA LYS A 104 11.01 3.39 -6.38
C LYS A 104 11.31 1.88 -6.42
N LEU A 105 11.57 1.26 -5.27
CA LEU A 105 11.86 -0.16 -5.13
C LEU A 105 10.64 -1.01 -4.75
N LEU A 106 9.45 -0.39 -4.66
CA LEU A 106 8.24 -1.06 -4.22
C LEU A 106 7.83 -2.16 -5.19
N LYS A 107 7.73 -3.39 -4.68
CA LYS A 107 7.28 -4.57 -5.43
C LYS A 107 5.92 -5.06 -4.98
N ILE A 108 5.60 -4.86 -3.70
CA ILE A 108 4.36 -5.37 -3.08
C ILE A 108 3.63 -4.23 -2.39
N LEU A 109 2.38 -4.01 -2.79
CA LEU A 109 1.45 -3.12 -2.11
C LEU A 109 0.29 -3.95 -1.55
N LYS A 110 0.04 -3.81 -0.26
CA LYS A 110 -1.21 -4.19 0.38
C LYS A 110 -1.95 -2.92 0.76
N LEU A 111 -3.13 -2.74 0.21
CA LEU A 111 -4.00 -1.59 0.45
C LEU A 111 -5.24 -2.08 1.18
N LYS A 112 -5.46 -1.58 2.39
CA LYS A 112 -6.74 -1.68 3.07
C LYS A 112 -7.46 -0.34 2.96
N VAL A 113 -8.63 -0.31 2.32
CA VAL A 113 -9.38 0.92 2.07
C VAL A 113 -10.84 0.79 2.47
N GLN A 114 -11.35 1.74 3.25
CA GLN A 114 -12.75 1.74 3.67
C GLN A 114 -13.69 2.20 2.55
N SER A 115 -13.34 3.25 1.80
CA SER A 115 -14.16 3.77 0.71
C SER A 115 -13.37 4.12 -0.54
N ILE A 116 -13.94 3.78 -1.69
CA ILE A 116 -13.44 4.13 -3.02
C ILE A 116 -14.45 5.09 -3.67
N PRO A 117 -14.11 6.39 -3.78
CA PRO A 117 -15.02 7.37 -4.35
C PRO A 117 -15.48 6.98 -5.76
N PHE A 118 -16.76 7.26 -6.04
CA PHE A 118 -17.37 7.03 -7.36
C PHE A 118 -17.38 5.57 -7.85
N GLY A 119 -17.13 4.60 -6.96
CA GLY A 119 -17.19 3.17 -7.28
C GLY A 119 -16.22 2.77 -8.39
N SER A 120 -15.10 3.47 -8.57
CA SER A 120 -14.11 3.13 -9.61
C SER A 120 -12.68 3.24 -9.09
N LEU A 121 -11.84 2.29 -9.51
CA LEU A 121 -10.44 2.25 -9.14
C LEU A 121 -9.58 1.92 -10.37
N ASP A 122 -8.82 2.91 -10.82
CA ASP A 122 -7.84 2.74 -11.89
C ASP A 122 -6.51 2.18 -11.33
N LEU A 123 -6.17 0.97 -11.74
CA LEU A 123 -4.98 0.26 -11.28
C LEU A 123 -3.73 0.58 -12.13
N ASN A 124 -3.86 1.39 -13.19
CA ASN A 124 -2.70 1.85 -13.97
C ASN A 124 -1.71 2.65 -13.12
N ILE A 125 -2.19 3.32 -12.06
CA ILE A 125 -1.35 4.02 -11.08
C ILE A 125 -0.31 3.09 -10.42
N PHE A 126 -0.61 1.79 -10.36
CA PHE A 126 0.22 0.77 -9.75
C PHE A 126 1.01 -0.06 -10.79
N SER A 127 1.04 0.35 -12.05
CA SER A 127 1.68 -0.40 -13.18
C SER A 127 3.13 -0.79 -12.96
N ASN A 128 3.87 -0.08 -12.11
CA ASN A 128 5.26 -0.38 -11.75
C ASN A 128 5.42 -1.36 -10.57
N ILE A 129 4.32 -1.83 -9.98
CA ILE A 129 4.30 -2.74 -8.82
C ILE A 129 4.05 -4.16 -9.32
N GLU A 130 4.75 -5.15 -8.74
CA GLU A 130 4.60 -6.55 -9.14
C GLU A 130 3.33 -7.18 -8.56
N THR A 131 3.01 -6.89 -7.29
CA THR A 131 1.86 -7.46 -6.60
C THR A 131 1.07 -6.40 -5.86
N VAL A 132 -0.22 -6.30 -6.16
CA VAL A 132 -1.17 -5.46 -5.42
C VAL A 132 -2.22 -6.35 -4.77
N LYS A 133 -2.46 -6.14 -3.49
CA LYS A 133 -3.59 -6.73 -2.76
C LYS A 133 -4.46 -5.60 -2.25
N ILE A 134 -5.75 -5.64 -2.57
CA ILE A 134 -6.72 -4.63 -2.16
C ILE A 134 -7.76 -5.32 -1.28
N ASP A 135 -7.83 -4.87 -0.04
CA ASP A 135 -8.86 -5.23 0.92
C ASP A 135 -9.80 -4.03 1.07
N THR A 136 -11.08 -4.24 0.84
CA THR A 136 -12.07 -3.18 0.94
C THR A 136 -13.35 -3.66 1.59
N ASN A 137 -13.88 -2.81 2.46
CA ASN A 137 -15.19 -2.98 3.10
C ASN A 137 -16.29 -2.18 2.39
N GLU A 138 -16.01 -1.67 1.19
CA GLU A 138 -16.98 -0.91 0.40
C GLU A 138 -18.20 -1.78 0.07
N TYR A 139 -19.39 -1.23 0.25
CA TYR A 139 -20.65 -1.93 0.02
C TYR A 139 -21.14 -1.79 -1.42
N ASN A 140 -20.59 -0.83 -2.15
CA ASN A 140 -20.91 -0.56 -3.54
C ASN A 140 -20.09 -1.45 -4.49
N ILE A 141 -20.66 -1.72 -5.67
CA ILE A 141 -19.90 -2.33 -6.77
C ILE A 141 -18.74 -1.40 -7.13
N ILE A 142 -17.55 -1.97 -7.26
CA ILE A 142 -16.36 -1.24 -7.71
C ILE A 142 -15.98 -1.69 -9.10
N HIS A 143 -15.89 -0.73 -10.02
CA HIS A 143 -15.36 -0.91 -11.35
C HIS A 143 -13.84 -0.74 -11.32
N TYR A 144 -13.11 -1.84 -11.49
CA TYR A 144 -11.66 -1.80 -11.54
C TYR A 144 -11.17 -1.71 -12.99
N THR A 145 -10.31 -0.73 -13.28
CA THR A 145 -9.61 -0.69 -14.57
C THR A 145 -8.31 -1.45 -14.43
N LEU A 146 -8.20 -2.60 -15.09
CA LEU A 146 -6.94 -3.34 -15.15
C LEU A 146 -5.90 -2.61 -16.02
N PRO A 147 -4.63 -2.69 -15.63
CA PRO A 147 -3.56 -2.11 -16.43
C PRO A 147 -3.31 -2.88 -17.72
N LYS A 148 -2.80 -2.16 -18.72
CA LYS A 148 -2.36 -2.72 -20.00
C LYS A 148 -0.83 -2.69 -20.09
N PRO A 149 -0.21 -3.61 -20.85
CA PRO A 149 1.23 -3.54 -21.11
C PRO A 149 1.66 -2.18 -21.71
N PRO A 150 2.87 -1.67 -21.39
CA PRO A 150 3.86 -2.28 -20.51
C PRO A 150 3.51 -2.11 -19.01
N MET A 151 3.59 -3.21 -18.26
CA MET A 151 3.35 -3.23 -16.81
C MET A 151 4.22 -4.29 -16.13
N LYS A 152 4.57 -4.08 -14.86
CA LYS A 152 5.35 -5.02 -14.03
C LYS A 152 4.51 -6.04 -13.26
N PHE A 153 3.18 -5.91 -13.35
CA PHE A 153 2.27 -6.76 -12.61
C PHE A 153 2.49 -8.25 -12.87
N LYS A 154 2.61 -8.99 -11.78
CA LYS A 154 2.49 -10.45 -11.71
C LYS A 154 1.11 -10.84 -11.21
N SER A 155 0.58 -10.13 -10.22
CA SER A 155 -0.78 -10.37 -9.74
C SER A 155 -1.46 -9.18 -9.07
N ILE A 156 -2.79 -9.16 -9.17
CA ILE A 156 -3.68 -8.26 -8.46
C ILE A 156 -4.69 -9.13 -7.72
N THR A 157 -4.86 -8.93 -6.42
CA THR A 157 -5.79 -9.69 -5.59
C THR A 157 -6.76 -8.75 -4.90
N PHE A 158 -8.04 -9.09 -4.91
CA PHE A 158 -9.10 -8.39 -4.18
C PHE A 158 -9.68 -9.34 -3.15
N THR A 159 -9.73 -8.91 -1.89
CA THR A 159 -10.53 -9.63 -0.89
C THR A 159 -12.01 -9.44 -1.23
N LEU A 160 -12.77 -10.54 -1.20
CA LEU A 160 -14.21 -10.50 -1.44
C LEU A 160 -14.93 -10.37 -0.11
N SER A 161 -15.67 -9.29 0.09
CA SER A 161 -16.74 -9.23 1.08
C SER A 161 -17.95 -10.01 0.55
N GLN A 162 -18.91 -10.35 1.41
CA GLN A 162 -20.08 -11.20 1.08
C GLN A 162 -20.96 -10.68 -0.08
N ARG A 163 -20.72 -9.48 -0.63
CA ARG A 163 -21.44 -8.90 -1.77
C ARG A 163 -20.57 -8.60 -3.02
N ASN A 164 -19.30 -9.01 -3.03
CA ASN A 164 -18.38 -8.74 -4.15
C ASN A 164 -18.59 -9.65 -5.38
N ASP A 165 -19.63 -10.49 -5.40
CA ASP A 165 -19.98 -11.35 -6.53
C ASP A 165 -20.35 -10.54 -7.78
N GLU A 166 -21.02 -9.39 -7.60
CA GLU A 166 -21.39 -8.50 -8.71
C GLU A 166 -20.17 -7.80 -9.31
N SER A 167 -19.26 -7.29 -8.46
CA SER A 167 -17.95 -6.75 -8.89
C SER A 167 -17.15 -7.82 -9.63
N PHE A 168 -17.13 -9.07 -9.13
CA PHE A 168 -16.48 -10.19 -9.82
C PHE A 168 -17.09 -10.47 -11.19
N ASN A 169 -18.41 -10.59 -11.28
CA ASN A 169 -19.09 -10.93 -12.53
C ASN A 169 -18.91 -9.82 -13.57
N SER A 170 -19.01 -8.56 -13.15
CA SER A 170 -18.74 -7.38 -13.99
C SER A 170 -17.32 -7.41 -14.54
N MET A 171 -16.32 -7.59 -13.68
CA MET A 171 -14.91 -7.68 -14.07
C MET A 171 -14.65 -8.88 -15.00
N ARG A 172 -15.17 -10.05 -14.66
CA ARG A 172 -15.01 -11.27 -15.44
C ARG A 172 -15.60 -11.12 -16.83
N GLN A 173 -16.77 -10.49 -16.96
CA GLN A 173 -17.40 -10.24 -18.26
C GLN A 173 -16.60 -9.22 -19.07
N HIS A 174 -16.19 -8.12 -18.45
CA HIS A 174 -15.45 -7.04 -19.11
C HIS A 174 -14.08 -7.50 -19.62
N TYR A 175 -13.36 -8.31 -18.83
CA TYR A 175 -12.00 -8.78 -19.15
C TYR A 175 -11.94 -10.23 -19.66
N LYS A 176 -13.09 -10.84 -20.03
CA LYS A 176 -13.16 -12.24 -20.46
C LYS A 176 -12.22 -12.57 -21.63
N SER A 177 -12.05 -11.61 -22.54
CA SER A 177 -11.25 -11.76 -23.75
C SER A 177 -9.90 -11.04 -23.67
N ASP A 178 -9.52 -10.52 -22.50
CA ASP A 178 -8.24 -9.84 -22.33
C ASP A 178 -7.11 -10.90 -22.25
N PRO A 179 -6.20 -10.95 -23.25
CA PRO A 179 -5.14 -11.96 -23.27
C PRO A 179 -4.08 -11.73 -22.18
N ASN A 180 -4.05 -10.54 -21.56
CA ASN A 180 -3.03 -10.16 -20.60
C ASN A 180 -3.33 -10.69 -19.19
N TRP A 181 -4.57 -11.09 -18.92
CA TRP A 181 -5.03 -11.39 -17.56
C TRP A 181 -5.74 -12.74 -17.46
N LYS A 182 -5.24 -13.59 -16.57
CA LYS A 182 -5.96 -14.80 -16.12
C LYS A 182 -6.70 -14.50 -14.82
N ILE A 183 -8.02 -14.68 -14.84
CA ILE A 183 -8.91 -14.44 -13.69
C ILE A 183 -9.17 -15.75 -12.96
N THR A 184 -9.03 -15.74 -11.64
CA THR A 184 -9.35 -16.86 -10.75
C THR A 184 -10.18 -16.36 -9.57
N LEU A 185 -11.12 -17.20 -9.14
CA LEU A 185 -12.00 -16.94 -8.01
C LEU A 185 -11.76 -18.02 -6.95
N SER A 186 -11.69 -17.60 -5.69
CA SER A 186 -11.71 -18.44 -4.50
C SER A 186 -12.78 -17.92 -3.54
N ASN A 187 -13.12 -18.69 -2.51
CA ASN A 187 -14.20 -18.38 -1.56
C ASN A 187 -14.07 -17.00 -0.88
N SER A 188 -12.86 -16.45 -0.79
CA SER A 188 -12.59 -15.19 -0.08
C SER A 188 -11.81 -14.16 -0.90
N TYR A 189 -11.44 -14.46 -2.14
CA TYR A 189 -10.68 -13.52 -2.97
C TYR A 189 -10.85 -13.76 -4.48
N MET A 190 -10.71 -12.68 -5.23
CA MET A 190 -10.53 -12.68 -6.67
C MET A 190 -9.08 -12.36 -6.99
N LYS A 191 -8.47 -13.10 -7.92
CA LYS A 191 -7.08 -12.87 -8.34
C LYS A 191 -6.97 -12.80 -9.85
N PHE A 192 -6.31 -11.73 -10.31
CA PHE A 192 -5.84 -11.55 -11.67
C PHE A 192 -4.35 -11.85 -11.70
N SER A 193 -3.93 -12.76 -12.57
CA SER A 193 -2.53 -13.07 -12.81
C SER A 193 -2.16 -12.63 -14.21
N SER A 194 -1.03 -11.92 -14.33
CA SER A 194 -0.50 -11.55 -15.64
C SER A 194 -0.16 -12.81 -16.43
N ALA A 195 -0.50 -12.80 -17.72
CA ALA A 195 -0.12 -13.86 -18.65
C ALA A 195 1.37 -13.80 -19.04
N TYR A 196 2.02 -12.66 -18.83
CA TYR A 196 3.44 -12.45 -19.11
C TYR A 196 4.26 -12.82 -17.87
N LYS A 197 5.22 -13.74 -18.03
CA LYS A 197 6.18 -14.14 -17.00
C LYS A 197 7.44 -13.29 -17.06
#